data_AF-A0A3D2Q6K9-F1
#
_entry.id   AF-A0A3D2Q6K9-F1
#
_cell.length_a   1.000
_cell.length_b   1.000
_cell.length_c   1.000
_cell.angle_alpha   90.00
_cell.angle_beta   90.00
_cell.angle_gamma   90.00
#
_symmetry.space_group_name_H-M   'P 1'
#
loop_
_entity.id
_entity.type
_entity.pdbx_description
1 polymer ?
#
loop_
_entity_poly.entity_id
_entity_poly.type
_entity_poly.pdbx_seq_one_letter_code
_entity_poly.pdbx_strand_id
1 'polypeptide(L)' 'METDLIGEIYRNQGPLLLRDDPQLEPIIAQYKLRLQTAGREIVNELSISEKTKRELEEELIPHDLYLQKHNEIFNQLASI' A
#
# COMPACT_ATOMS: atom_id res chain seq x y z
N MET A 1 -6.78 14.08 -26.90
CA MET A 1 -6.59 12.83 -26.15
C MET A 1 -7.36 13.03 -24.86
N GLU A 2 -8.49 12.34 -24.72
CA GLU A 2 -9.25 12.30 -23.46
C GLU A 2 -8.80 11.05 -22.72
N THR A 3 -8.44 11.21 -21.44
CA THR A 3 -8.04 10.12 -20.56
C THR A 3 -9.09 10.02 -19.48
N ASP A 4 -9.73 8.87 -19.36
CA ASP A 4 -10.72 8.61 -18.32
C ASP A 4 -10.08 7.87 -17.14
N LEU A 5 -10.35 8.36 -15.93
CA LEU A 5 -9.95 7.69 -14.69
C LEU A 5 -10.96 6.59 -14.37
N ILE A 6 -10.52 5.34 -14.50
CA ILE A 6 -11.37 4.15 -14.29
C ILE A 6 -11.23 3.52 -12.89
N GLY A 7 -10.37 4.07 -12.04
CA GLY A 7 -10.22 3.62 -10.66
C GLY A 7 -9.00 4.20 -9.95
N GLU A 8 -9.10 4.30 -8.62
CA GLU A 8 -8.02 4.68 -7.71
C GLU A 8 -7.92 3.65 -6.58
N ILE A 9 -6.69 3.34 -6.16
CA ILE A 9 -6.43 2.41 -5.06
C ILE A 9 -5.70 3.18 -3.96
N TYR A 10 -6.36 3.34 -2.82
CA TYR A 10 -5.81 3.98 -1.63
C TYR A 10 -5.37 2.94 -0.61
N ARG A 11 -4.33 3.27 0.17
CA ARG A 11 -3.81 2.34 1.18
C ARG A 11 -3.19 3.07 2.37
N ASN A 12 -3.41 2.50 3.55
CA ASN A 12 -2.76 2.88 4.81
C ASN A 12 -1.27 2.52 4.78
N GLN A 13 -0.48 3.11 5.68
CA GLN A 13 0.97 2.85 5.75
C GLN A 13 1.73 3.23 4.46
N GLY A 14 1.15 4.11 3.62
CA GLY A 14 1.76 4.61 2.38
C GLY A 14 3.20 5.13 2.50
N PRO A 15 3.61 5.78 3.61
CA PRO A 15 5.01 6.17 3.80
C PRO A 15 6.02 5.02 3.72
N LEU A 16 5.62 3.77 3.97
CA LEU A 16 6.50 2.60 3.83
C LEU A 16 6.92 2.37 2.38
N LEU A 17 6.10 2.75 1.40
CA LEU A 17 6.39 2.60 -0.02
C LEU A 17 7.51 3.53 -0.51
N LEU A 18 7.82 4.57 0.26
CA LEU A 18 8.84 5.58 -0.05
C LEU A 18 10.15 5.34 0.71
N ARG A 19 10.20 4.32 1.58
CA ARG A 19 11.39 4.03 2.39
C ARG A 19 12.35 3.16 1.60
N ASP A 20 13.62 3.56 1.61
CA ASP A 20 14.73 2.74 1.14
C ASP A 20 15.20 1.86 2.30
N ASP A 21 14.46 0.77 2.55
CA ASP A 21 14.75 -0.23 3.58
C ASP A 21 14.71 -1.63 2.94
N PRO A 22 15.86 -2.34 2.87
CA PRO A 22 15.93 -3.70 2.33
C PRO A 22 14.96 -4.69 2.99
N GLN A 23 14.57 -4.48 4.26
CA GLN A 23 13.62 -5.36 4.94
C GLN A 23 12.19 -5.17 4.43
N LEU A 24 11.86 -4.00 3.87
CA LEU A 24 10.55 -3.70 3.30
C LEU A 24 10.43 -4.13 1.84
N GLU A 25 11.53 -4.31 1.12
CA GLU A 25 11.53 -4.73 -0.30
C GLU A 25 10.63 -5.93 -0.61
N PRO A 26 10.71 -7.07 0.09
CA PRO A 26 9.88 -8.23 -0.23
C PRO A 26 8.38 -7.95 0.00
N ILE A 27 8.06 -7.17 1.03
CA ILE A 27 6.68 -6.78 1.38
C ILE A 27 6.11 -5.84 0.29
N ILE A 28 6.89 -4.85 -0.11
CA ILE A 28 6.51 -3.90 -1.17
C ILE A 28 6.38 -4.62 -2.51
N ALA A 29 7.27 -5.56 -2.81
CA ALA A 29 7.21 -6.37 -4.02
C ALA A 29 5.91 -7.19 -4.06
N GLN A 30 5.53 -7.83 -2.95
CA GLN A 30 4.27 -8.57 -2.86
C GLN A 30 3.06 -7.66 -3.05
N TYR A 31 3.06 -6.45 -2.47
CA TYR A 31 2.00 -5.47 -2.70
C TYR A 31 1.91 -5.03 -4.17
N LYS A 32 3.04 -4.78 -4.83
CA LYS A 32 3.07 -4.44 -6.26
C LYS A 32 2.49 -5.55 -7.13
N LEU A 33 2.69 -6.82 -6.78
CA LEU A 33 2.05 -7.95 -7.47
C LEU A 33 0.52 -7.91 -7.32
N ARG A 34 -0.01 -7.57 -6.13
CA ARG A 34 -1.45 -7.39 -5.91
C ARG A 34 -2.02 -6.24 -6.74
N LEU A 35 -1.30 -5.11 -6.84
CA LEU A 35 -1.67 -4.00 -7.72
C LEU A 35 -1.69 -4.39 -9.21
N GLN A 36 -0.72 -5.21 -9.65
CA GLN A 36 -0.72 -5.72 -11.03
C GLN A 36 -1.92 -6.63 -11.31
N THR A 37 -2.32 -7.46 -10.35
CA THR A 37 -3.55 -8.26 -10.43
C THR A 37 -4.77 -7.36 -10.53
N ALA A 38 -4.91 -6.37 -9.64
CA ALA A 38 -6.03 -5.43 -9.68
C ALA A 38 -6.09 -4.65 -11.00
N GLY A 39 -4.95 -4.17 -11.51
CA GLY A 39 -4.88 -3.51 -12.80
C GLY A 39 -5.32 -4.41 -13.96
N ARG A 40 -4.96 -5.71 -13.92
CA ARG A 40 -5.41 -6.70 -14.90
C ARG A 40 -6.92 -6.94 -14.83
N GLU A 41 -7.47 -7.02 -13.62
CA GLU A 41 -8.93 -7.18 -13.43
C GLU A 41 -9.69 -5.95 -13.93
N ILE A 42 -9.24 -4.73 -13.61
CA ILE A 42 -9.86 -3.50 -14.11
C ILE A 42 -9.87 -3.47 -15.64
N VAL A 43 -8.76 -3.79 -16.30
CA VAL A 43 -8.67 -3.77 -17.77
C VAL A 43 -9.62 -4.78 -18.43
N ASN A 44 -9.79 -5.96 -17.83
CA ASN A 44 -10.55 -7.05 -18.44
C ASN A 44 -12.04 -7.04 -18.05
N GLU A 45 -12.35 -6.60 -16.83
CA GLU A 45 -13.65 -6.81 -16.18
C GLU A 45 -14.28 -5.49 -15.71
N LEU A 46 -13.59 -4.35 -15.84
CA LEU A 46 -13.99 -3.04 -15.31
C LEU A 46 -14.34 -3.09 -13.81
N SER A 47 -13.76 -4.03 -13.08
CA SER A 47 -13.97 -4.22 -11.64
C SER A 47 -12.76 -4.89 -10.99
N ILE A 48 -12.70 -4.86 -9.66
CA ILE A 48 -11.71 -5.61 -8.86
C ILE A 48 -12.47 -6.71 -8.12
N SER A 49 -11.93 -7.92 -8.12
CA SER A 49 -12.53 -9.06 -7.45
C SER A 49 -12.52 -8.89 -5.92
N GLU A 50 -13.49 -9.48 -5.23
CA GLU A 50 -13.56 -9.42 -3.75
C GLU A 50 -12.32 -10.04 -3.09
N LYS A 51 -11.71 -11.04 -3.74
CA LYS A 51 -10.45 -11.62 -3.31
C LYS A 51 -9.33 -10.57 -3.35
N THR A 52 -9.15 -9.92 -4.50
CA THR A 52 -8.08 -8.93 -4.67
C THR A 52 -8.30 -7.69 -3.82
N LYS A 53 -9.55 -7.26 -3.60
CA LYS A 53 -9.87 -6.19 -2.64
C LYS A 53 -9.36 -6.54 -1.23
N ARG A 54 -9.68 -7.74 -0.73
CA ARG A 54 -9.23 -8.18 0.60
C ARG A 54 -7.71 -8.25 0.69
N GLU A 55 -7.05 -8.78 -0.34
CA GLU A 55 -5.58 -8.81 -0.40
C GLU A 55 -4.97 -7.39 -0.43
N LEU A 56 -5.64 -6.41 -1.07
CA LEU A 56 -5.24 -5.01 -1.07
C LEU A 56 -5.56 -4.27 0.24
N GLU A 57 -6.38 -4.83 1.11
CA GLU A 57 -6.64 -4.29 2.45
C GLU A 57 -5.66 -4.81 3.51
N GLU A 58 -4.98 -5.93 3.26
CA GLU A 58 -3.96 -6.45 4.17
C GLU A 58 -2.84 -5.42 4.41
N GLU A 59 -2.52 -5.22 5.69
CA GLU A 59 -1.47 -4.33 6.13
C GLU A 59 -0.09 -4.75 5.58
N LEU A 60 0.78 -3.78 5.26
CA LEU A 60 2.14 -4.07 4.81
C LEU A 60 2.97 -4.64 5.97
N ILE A 61 2.83 -4.04 7.14
CA ILE A 61 3.38 -4.52 8.40
C ILE A 61 2.30 -4.47 9.48
N PRO A 62 2.44 -5.21 10.59
CA PRO A 62 1.46 -5.18 11.68
C PRO A 62 1.17 -3.75 12.18
N HIS A 63 -0.11 -3.44 12.39
CA HIS A 63 -0.58 -2.12 12.82
C HIS A 63 0.20 -1.56 14.01
N ASP A 64 0.36 -2.36 15.06
CA ASP A 64 1.01 -1.94 16.31
C ASP A 64 2.47 -1.58 16.08
N LEU A 65 3.16 -2.32 15.20
CA LEU A 65 4.53 -2.02 14.81
C LEU A 65 4.61 -0.69 14.05
N TYR A 66 3.66 -0.45 13.14
CA TYR A 66 3.59 0.80 12.40
C TYR A 66 3.37 2.00 13.34
N LEU A 67 2.42 1.90 14.27
CA LEU A 67 2.14 2.95 15.25
C LEU A 67 3.32 3.21 16.17
N GLN A 68 3.96 2.16 16.68
CA GLN A 68 5.13 2.29 17.53
C GLN A 68 6.23 3.10 16.84
N LYS A 69 6.58 2.73 15.60
CA LYS A 69 7.63 3.41 14.83
C LYS A 69 7.26 4.84 14.45
N HIS A 70 5.99 5.09 14.13
CA HIS A 70 5.53 6.44 13.84
C HIS A 70 5.64 7.34 15.08
N ASN A 71 5.23 6.85 16.25
CA ASN A 71 5.33 7.58 17.52
C ASN A 71 6.78 7.84 17.93
N GLU A 72 7.69 6.87 17.72
CA GLU A 72 9.13 7.06 17.96
C GLU A 72 9.67 8.26 17.16
N ILE A 73 9.34 8.34 15.86
CA ILE A 73 9.75 9.46 14.98
C ILE A 73 9.11 10.77 15.45
N PHE A 74 7.82 10.74 15.76
CA PHE A 74 7.10 11.96 16.14
C PHE A 74 7.61 12.53 17.47
N ASN A 75 7.88 11.67 18.46
CA ASN A 75 8.44 12.08 19.75
C ASN A 75 9.83 12.70 19.59
N GLN A 76 10.67 12.19 18.68
CA GLN A 76 11.97 12.80 18.37
C GLN A 76 11.81 14.23 17.81
N LEU A 77 10.81 14.45 16.94
CA LEU A 77 10.53 15.77 16.37
C LEU A 77 9.94 16.75 17.39
N ALA A 78 9.09 16.27 18.30
CA ALA A 78 8.42 17.08 19.32
C ALA A 78 9.30 17.41 20.54
N SER A 79 10.50 16.81 20.65
CA SER A 79 11.44 17.04 21.75
C SER A 79 12.43 18.19 21.47
N ILE A 80 12.14 19.02 20.47
CA ILE A 80 12.90 20.24 20.08
C ILE A 80 12.13 21.46 20.59
#